data_AF-A0A6A7VVA8-F1
#
_entry.id   AF-A0A6A7VVA8-F1
#
_cell.length_a   1.000
_cell.length_b   1.000
_cell.length_c   1.000
_cell.angle_alpha   90.00
_cell.angle_beta   90.00
_cell.angle_gamma   90.00
#
_symmetry.space_group_name_H-M   'P 1'
#
loop_
_entity.id
_entity.type
_entity.pdbx_description
1 polymer ?
#
loop_
_entity_poly.entity_id
_entity_poly.type
_entity_poly.pdbx_seq_one_letter_code
_entity_poly.pdbx_strand_id
1 'polypeptide(L)' 'MKKVARITKQDIFGIKPGKFEVFLLESAKAVRSAVTYAYQLAQYEDLPKGVLKYSTSADYKNHTAIITAVPVE' A
#
# COMPACT_ATOMS: atom_id res chain seq x y z
N MET A 1 1.57 -6.85 -10.91
CA MET A 1 1.74 -7.49 -9.59
C MET A 1 3.23 -7.55 -9.28
N LYS A 2 3.66 -6.84 -8.23
CA LYS A 2 5.08 -6.78 -7.82
C LYS A 2 5.31 -7.80 -6.71
N LYS A 3 6.25 -8.73 -6.87
CA LYS A 3 6.63 -9.67 -5.82
C LYS A 3 7.67 -9.01 -4.92
N VAL A 4 7.39 -8.94 -3.63
CA VAL A 4 8.26 -8.29 -2.64
C VAL A 4 8.25 -9.07 -1.33
N ALA A 5 9.39 -9.13 -0.66
CA ALA A 5 9.47 -9.69 0.70
C ALA A 5 8.73 -8.80 1.71
N ARG A 6 8.87 -7.47 1.53
CA ARG A 6 8.26 -6.43 2.34
C ARG A 6 8.00 -5.19 1.49
N ILE A 7 6.93 -4.47 1.82
CA ILE A 7 6.63 -3.16 1.23
C ILE A 7 7.39 -2.06 1.97
N THR A 8 8.02 -1.17 1.20
CA THR A 8 8.73 0.01 1.70
C THR A 8 7.88 1.28 1.56
N LYS A 9 8.31 2.38 2.20
CA LYS A 9 7.68 3.71 2.02
C LYS A 9 7.68 4.11 0.55
N GLN A 10 8.80 3.92 -0.13
CA GLN A 10 8.99 4.28 -1.54
C GLN A 10 8.04 3.52 -2.45
N ASP A 11 7.76 2.24 -2.16
CA ASP A 11 6.78 1.45 -2.91
C ASP A 11 5.37 2.05 -2.84
N ILE A 12 4.97 2.56 -1.67
CA ILE A 12 3.65 3.16 -1.44
C ILE A 12 3.60 4.59 -1.99
N PHE A 13 4.64 5.39 -1.72
CA PHE A 13 4.72 6.78 -2.15
C PHE A 13 4.90 6.92 -3.67
N GLY A 14 5.44 5.89 -4.32
CA GLY A 14 5.55 5.82 -5.77
C GLY A 14 4.22 5.57 -6.50
N ILE A 15 3.16 5.20 -5.80
CA ILE A 15 1.85 4.97 -6.41
C ILE A 15 1.26 6.32 -6.82
N LYS A 16 1.05 6.51 -8.13
CA LYS A 16 0.50 7.75 -8.68
C LYS A 16 -0.92 7.99 -8.14
N PRO A 17 -1.34 9.25 -7.90
CA PRO A 17 -2.72 9.58 -7.52
C PRO A 17 -3.75 8.94 -8.45
N GLY A 18 -4.81 8.35 -7.88
CA GLY A 18 -5.86 7.65 -8.63
C GLY A 18 -5.45 6.27 -9.17
N LYS A 19 -4.25 5.78 -8.83
CA LYS A 19 -3.77 4.44 -9.22
C LYS A 19 -3.66 3.53 -8.00
N PHE A 20 -3.54 2.24 -8.29
CA PHE A 20 -3.30 1.19 -7.31
C PHE A 20 -2.15 0.31 -7.75
N GLU A 21 -1.51 -0.32 -6.78
CA GLU A 21 -0.51 -1.36 -6.99
C GLU A 21 -0.91 -2.64 -6.27
N VAL A 22 -0.56 -3.77 -6.86
CA VAL A 22 -0.83 -5.10 -6.32
C VAL A 22 0.49 -5.75 -5.94
N PHE A 23 0.64 -6.06 -4.65
CA PHE A 23 1.85 -6.63 -4.07
C PHE A 23 1.62 -8.09 -3.69
N LEU A 24 2.44 -8.98 -4.24
CA LEU A 24 2.53 -10.37 -3.80
C LEU A 24 3.62 -10.49 -2.75
N LEU A 25 3.24 -10.96 -1.57
CA LEU A 25 4.07 -11.02 -0.36
C LEU A 25 4.38 -12.46 0.02
N GLU A 26 5.38 -12.64 0.87
CA GLU A 26 5.87 -13.98 1.24
C GLU A 26 4.96 -14.71 2.23
N SER A 27 4.10 -13.99 2.96
CA SER A 27 3.22 -14.58 3.96
C SER A 27 2.01 -13.70 4.27
N ALA A 28 0.97 -14.30 4.84
CA ALA A 28 -0.17 -13.57 5.41
C ALA A 28 0.24 -12.53 6.48
N LYS A 29 1.31 -12.80 7.24
CA LYS A 29 1.88 -11.84 8.20
C LYS A 29 2.44 -10.62 7.47
N ALA A 30 3.16 -10.83 6.37
CA ALA A 30 3.67 -9.74 5.55
C ALA A 30 2.54 -8.92 4.92
N VAL A 31 1.43 -9.56 4.49
CA VAL A 31 0.20 -8.86 4.05
C VAL A 31 -0.33 -7.95 5.16
N ARG A 32 -0.48 -8.47 6.38
CA ARG A 32 -0.97 -7.67 7.52
C ARG A 32 -0.04 -6.48 7.80
N SER A 33 1.27 -6.71 7.83
CA SER A 33 2.27 -5.66 8.02
C SER A 33 2.19 -4.58 6.93
N ALA A 34 1.97 -4.97 5.68
CA ALA A 34 1.80 -4.03 4.57
C ALA A 34 0.56 -3.13 4.73
N VAL A 35 -0.59 -3.73 5.06
CA VAL A 35 -1.84 -3.00 5.30
C VAL A 35 -1.68 -2.01 6.45
N THR A 36 -1.13 -2.46 7.58
CA THR A 36 -0.89 -1.59 8.74
C THR A 36 0.07 -0.46 8.39
N TYR A 37 1.12 -0.75 7.64
CA TYR A 37 2.10 0.26 7.27
C TYR A 37 1.53 1.34 6.36
N ALA A 38 0.73 0.96 5.34
CA ALA A 38 0.04 1.92 4.48
C ALA A 38 -0.93 2.81 5.27
N TYR A 39 -1.64 2.24 6.25
CA TYR A 39 -2.48 3.02 7.16
C TYR A 39 -1.67 4.01 8.01
N GLN A 40 -0.53 3.58 8.58
CA GLN A 40 0.34 4.45 9.36
C GLN A 40 0.88 5.61 8.53
N LEU A 41 1.31 5.35 7.30
CA LEU A 41 1.76 6.40 6.38
C LEU A 41 0.64 7.42 6.09
N ALA A 42 -0.62 6.97 5.98
CA ALA A 42 -1.75 7.87 5.78
C ALA A 42 -2.09 8.76 6.99
N GLN A 43 -1.63 8.40 8.20
CA GLN A 43 -1.98 9.09 9.45
C GLN A 43 -0.86 9.99 9.98
N TYR A 44 0.40 9.62 9.76
CA TYR A 44 1.53 10.20 10.49
C TYR A 44 2.61 10.85 9.61
N GLU A 45 2.41 10.87 8.29
CA GLU A 45 3.43 11.34 7.34
C GLU A 45 2.86 12.37 6.38
N ASP A 46 3.72 13.26 5.89
CA ASP A 46 3.38 14.16 4.80
C ASP A 46 3.22 13.34 3.51
N LEU A 47 1.99 13.33 2.99
CA LEU A 47 1.64 12.55 1.81
C LEU A 47 2.17 13.21 0.53
N PRO A 48 2.51 12.40 -0.50
CA PRO A 48 2.87 12.94 -1.81
C PRO A 48 1.78 13.85 -2.39
N LYS A 49 2.20 14.89 -3.12
CA LYS A 49 1.29 15.85 -3.74
C LYS A 49 0.22 15.13 -4.57
N GLY A 50 -1.03 15.45 -4.29
CA GLY A 50 -2.18 14.89 -5.00
C GLY A 50 -2.73 13.60 -4.40
N VAL A 51 -2.13 13.05 -3.32
CA VAL A 51 -2.65 11.89 -2.60
C VAL A 51 -3.33 12.34 -1.31
N LEU A 52 -4.61 12.01 -1.16
CA LEU A 52 -5.41 12.26 0.05
C LEU A 52 -5.14 11.21 1.14
N LYS A 53 -5.08 9.93 0.75
CA LYS A 53 -4.84 8.79 1.65
C LYS A 53 -4.47 7.53 0.86
N TYR A 54 -3.99 6.52 1.57
CA TYR A 54 -3.84 5.17 1.02
C TYR A 54 -4.98 4.27 1.50
N SER A 55 -5.74 3.71 0.55
CA SER A 55 -6.71 2.65 0.82
C SER A 55 -6.07 1.29 0.58
N THR A 56 -6.48 0.28 1.35
CA THR A 56 -5.89 -1.05 1.32
C THR A 56 -6.96 -2.13 1.18
N SER A 57 -6.69 -3.13 0.35
CA SER A 57 -7.41 -4.41 0.33
C SER A 57 -6.42 -5.56 0.48
N ALA A 58 -6.85 -6.67 1.08
CA ALA A 58 -5.96 -7.79 1.41
C ALA A 58 -6.60 -9.14 1.08
N ASP A 59 -5.83 -9.99 0.43
CA ASP A 59 -6.10 -11.42 0.27
C ASP A 59 -5.01 -12.20 1.00
N TYR A 60 -5.34 -12.65 2.22
CA TYR A 60 -4.41 -13.39 3.07
C TYR A 60 -4.15 -14.81 2.57
N LYS A 61 -5.05 -15.40 1.78
CA LYS A 61 -4.89 -16.75 1.24
C LYS A 61 -3.88 -16.76 0.10
N ASN A 62 -3.93 -15.74 -0.76
CA ASN A 62 -3.03 -15.57 -1.90
C ASN A 62 -1.84 -14.63 -1.59
N HIS A 63 -1.62 -14.32 -0.31
CA HIS A 63 -0.56 -13.42 0.17
C HIS A 63 -0.49 -12.09 -0.60
N THR A 64 -1.62 -11.49 -0.93
CA THR A 64 -1.69 -10.31 -1.79
C THR A 64 -2.21 -9.11 -1.01
N ALA A 65 -1.56 -7.96 -1.18
CA ALA A 65 -2.04 -6.67 -0.71
C ALA A 65 -2.23 -5.72 -1.89
N ILE A 66 -3.35 -5.01 -1.93
CA ILE A 66 -3.65 -3.97 -2.91
C ILE A 66 -3.61 -2.64 -2.17
N ILE A 67 -2.83 -1.69 -2.67
CA ILE A 67 -2.73 -0.35 -2.10
C ILE A 67 -3.14 0.65 -3.18
N THR A 68 -4.11 1.50 -2.87
CA THR A 68 -4.64 2.53 -3.77
C THR A 68 -4.30 3.91 -3.23
N ALA A 69 -3.66 4.74 -4.06
CA ALA A 69 -3.44 6.16 -3.76
C ALA A 69 -4.71 6.94 -4.11
N VAL A 70 -5.53 7.23 -3.10
CA VAL A 70 -6.77 8.01 -3.28
C VAL A 70 -6.38 9.46 -3.58
N PRO A 71 -6.80 10.04 -4.72
CA PRO A 71 -6.43 11.40 -5.07
C PRO A 71 -7.18 12.42 -4.19
N VAL A 72 -6.60 13.62 -4.04
CA VAL A 72 -7.35 14.80 -3.58
C VAL A 72 -8.33 15.22 -4.68
N GLU A 73 -9.53 15.66 -4.30
CA GLU A 73 -10.53 16.21 -5.24
C GLU A 73 -10.06 17.51 -5.91
#